data_AF-A0A7J4QC60-F1
#
_entry.id   AF-A0A7J4QC60-F1
#
_cell.length_a   1.000
_cell.length_b   1.000
_cell.length_c   1.000
_cell.angle_alpha   90.00
_cell.angle_beta   90.00
_cell.angle_gamma   90.00
#
_symmetry.space_group_name_H-M   'P 1'
#
loop_
_entity.id
_entity.type
_entity.pdbx_description
1 polymer ?
#
loop_
_entity_poly.entity_id
_entity_poly.type
_entity_poly.pdbx_seq_one_letter_code
_entity_poly.pdbx_strand_id
1 'polypeptide(L)'
;MNSRQLWYQANRVFSGNSDLSFSAMAMMMAADWIRRAAIGSINPIALPFQALLILYTGRIGYYGLKSRLSVRGKKEELNDNPGEYYFAESGEVVISHREGLEMLLEKTSERKWGEWGTVLNAHEEGKKAVIHGITAPEEAERLGIIRKKLTRIIPKITSTMDFDGLHHYHPWCGSSSYSINPLDRNLPEGWINLLTFNTGGRPEVIAYNIRYTYIPANKDDKSRLVRATPAGIMKYLAQ
;
A
#
# COMPACT_ATOMS: atom_id res chain seq x y z
N MET A 1 19.93 7.38 14.03
CA MET A 1 18.72 7.17 13.19
C MET A 1 18.05 8.53 12.99
N ASN A 2 17.82 8.97 11.76
CA ASN A 2 17.16 10.25 11.46
C ASN A 2 15.62 10.14 11.52
N SER A 3 14.90 11.26 11.40
CA SER A 3 13.44 11.29 11.49
C SER A 3 12.74 10.44 10.43
N ARG A 4 13.25 10.41 9.19
CA ARG A 4 12.71 9.59 8.10
C ARG A 4 12.83 8.10 8.40
N GLN A 5 13.98 7.68 8.89
CA GLN A 5 14.23 6.31 9.33
C GLN A 5 13.32 5.92 10.52
N LEU A 6 13.11 6.83 11.48
CA LEU A 6 12.22 6.61 12.62
C LEU A 6 10.77 6.40 12.14
N TRP A 7 10.26 7.24 11.25
CA TRP A 7 8.89 7.11 10.69
C TRP A 7 8.68 5.80 9.94
N TYR A 8 9.66 5.39 9.12
CA TYR A 8 9.63 4.08 8.46
C TYR A 8 9.59 2.94 9.48
N GLN A 9 10.48 2.95 10.48
CA GLN A 9 10.55 1.89 11.49
C GLN A 9 9.29 1.82 12.35
N ALA A 10 8.79 2.97 12.78
CA ALA A 10 7.54 3.07 13.51
C ALA A 10 6.42 2.42 12.71
N ASN A 11 6.22 2.82 11.45
CA ASN A 11 5.16 2.25 10.62
C ASN A 11 5.37 0.75 10.34
N ARG A 12 6.59 0.29 10.16
CA ARG A 12 6.89 -1.13 9.96
C ARG A 12 6.50 -1.96 11.18
N VAL A 13 6.82 -1.48 12.38
CA VAL A 13 6.44 -2.13 13.64
C VAL A 13 4.94 -2.05 13.88
N PHE A 14 4.34 -0.88 13.68
CA PHE A 14 2.90 -0.69 13.80
C PHE A 14 2.17 -1.58 12.81
N SER A 15 2.38 -1.44 11.50
CA SER A 15 1.76 -2.29 10.47
C SER A 15 2.05 -3.78 10.66
N GLY A 16 3.18 -4.14 11.29
CA GLY A 16 3.54 -5.52 11.62
C GLY A 16 2.71 -6.14 12.73
N ASN A 17 2.18 -5.36 13.68
CA ASN A 17 1.52 -5.87 14.89
C ASN A 17 0.14 -5.24 15.17
N SER A 18 -0.20 -4.17 14.46
CA SER A 18 -1.37 -3.33 14.72
C SER A 18 -2.67 -4.10 14.65
N ASP A 19 -2.78 -5.03 13.73
CA ASP A 19 -4.05 -5.71 13.47
C ASP A 19 -4.47 -6.58 14.66
N LEU A 20 -3.50 -7.34 15.20
CA LEU A 20 -3.69 -8.14 16.41
C LEU A 20 -3.92 -7.24 17.63
N SER A 21 -3.16 -6.16 17.76
CA SER A 21 -3.35 -5.19 18.86
C SER A 21 -4.71 -4.51 18.81
N PHE A 22 -5.19 -4.11 17.62
CA PHE A 22 -6.51 -3.50 17.45
C PHE A 22 -7.63 -4.51 17.70
N SER A 23 -7.50 -5.75 17.24
CA SER A 23 -8.45 -6.81 17.56
C SER A 23 -8.50 -7.11 19.05
N ALA A 24 -7.35 -7.24 19.72
CA ALA A 24 -7.27 -7.45 21.16
C ALA A 24 -7.84 -6.26 21.94
N MET A 25 -7.53 -5.03 21.52
CA MET A 25 -8.08 -3.81 22.12
C MET A 25 -9.60 -3.76 21.99
N ALA A 26 -10.15 -4.08 20.81
CA ALA A 26 -11.60 -4.14 20.61
C ALA A 26 -12.26 -5.18 21.54
N MET A 27 -11.65 -6.36 21.70
CA MET A 27 -12.13 -7.39 22.63
C MET A 27 -12.08 -6.92 24.09
N MET A 28 -10.99 -6.28 24.52
CA MET A 28 -10.87 -5.73 25.87
C MET A 28 -11.89 -4.61 26.13
N MET A 29 -12.08 -3.70 25.18
CA MET A 29 -13.08 -2.64 25.27
C MET A 29 -14.49 -3.21 25.32
N ALA A 30 -14.80 -4.23 24.52
CA ALA A 30 -16.08 -4.94 24.58
C ALA A 30 -16.30 -5.62 25.93
N ALA A 31 -15.29 -6.29 26.48
CA ALA A 31 -15.37 -6.94 27.79
C ALA A 31 -15.59 -5.93 28.93
N ASP A 32 -14.85 -4.81 28.95
CA ASP A 32 -15.05 -3.76 29.95
C ASP A 32 -16.42 -3.09 29.79
N TRP A 33 -16.88 -2.89 28.55
CA TRP A 33 -18.20 -2.35 28.26
C TRP A 33 -19.31 -3.26 28.77
N ILE A 34 -19.27 -4.58 28.50
CA ILE A 34 -20.22 -5.56 29.02
C ILE A 34 -20.21 -5.54 30.56
N ARG A 35 -19.02 -5.55 31.17
CA ARG A 35 -18.86 -5.53 32.63
C ARG A 35 -19.50 -4.29 33.25
N ARG A 36 -19.23 -3.09 32.72
CA ARG A 36 -19.79 -1.83 33.23
C ARG A 36 -21.30 -1.73 33.00
N ALA A 37 -21.80 -2.25 31.88
CA ALA A 37 -23.23 -2.32 31.60
C ALA A 37 -23.95 -3.23 32.62
N ALA A 38 -23.36 -4.38 32.94
CA ALA A 38 -23.90 -5.33 33.91
C ALA A 38 -24.01 -4.77 35.33
N ILE A 39 -23.08 -3.88 35.73
CA ILE A 39 -23.10 -3.23 37.06
C ILE A 39 -23.80 -1.86 37.05
N GLY A 40 -24.47 -1.48 35.95
CA GLY A 40 -25.19 -0.21 35.83
C GLY A 40 -24.31 1.04 35.89
N SER A 41 -22.99 0.92 35.66
CA SER A 41 -22.03 2.02 35.80
C SER A 41 -21.73 2.76 34.50
N ILE A 42 -22.51 2.54 33.43
CA ILE A 42 -22.35 3.25 32.16
C ILE A 42 -23.36 4.37 32.07
N ASN A 43 -22.88 5.56 31.69
CA ASN A 43 -23.74 6.65 31.27
C ASN A 43 -24.51 6.23 30.00
N PRO A 44 -25.85 6.17 30.02
CA PRO A 44 -26.65 5.70 28.88
C PRO A 44 -26.45 6.55 27.62
N ILE A 45 -26.05 7.81 27.75
CA ILE A 45 -25.74 8.70 26.62
C ILE A 45 -24.42 8.29 25.95
N ALA A 46 -23.47 7.74 26.69
CA ALA A 46 -22.17 7.30 26.17
C ALA A 46 -22.22 5.89 25.55
N LEU A 47 -23.28 5.10 25.81
CA LEU A 47 -23.43 3.72 25.31
C LEU A 47 -23.24 3.60 23.78
N PRO A 48 -23.92 4.42 22.94
CA PRO A 48 -23.81 4.28 21.50
C PRO A 48 -22.41 4.62 20.98
N PHE A 49 -21.76 5.64 21.55
CA PHE A 49 -20.42 6.07 21.14
C PHE A 49 -19.35 5.03 21.47
N GLN A 50 -19.43 4.42 22.66
CA GLN A 50 -18.50 3.36 23.06
C GLN A 50 -18.69 2.10 22.19
N ALA A 51 -19.93 1.71 21.92
CA ALA A 51 -20.23 0.59 21.01
C ALA A 51 -19.71 0.87 19.58
N LEU A 52 -19.93 2.07 19.05
CA LEU A 52 -19.41 2.48 17.74
C LEU A 52 -17.87 2.44 17.70
N LEU A 53 -17.20 2.91 18.75
CA LEU A 53 -15.75 2.86 18.84
C LEU A 53 -15.23 1.42 18.86
N ILE A 54 -15.83 0.53 19.66
CA ILE A 54 -15.49 -0.90 19.70
C ILE A 54 -15.65 -1.52 18.31
N LEU A 55 -16.79 -1.29 17.64
CA LEU A 55 -17.05 -1.80 16.30
C LEU A 55 -16.06 -1.26 15.28
N TYR A 56 -15.72 0.03 15.35
CA TYR A 56 -14.75 0.66 14.46
C TYR A 56 -13.34 0.09 14.65
N THR A 57 -12.87 0.00 15.89
CA THR A 57 -11.56 -0.58 16.24
C THR A 57 -11.50 -2.06 15.83
N GLY A 58 -12.53 -2.83 16.15
CA GLY A 58 -12.62 -4.24 15.77
C GLY A 58 -12.66 -4.44 14.26
N ARG A 59 -13.35 -3.55 13.53
CA ARG A 59 -13.38 -3.52 12.07
C ARG A 59 -11.98 -3.26 11.49
N ILE A 60 -11.24 -2.29 12.01
CA ILE A 60 -9.85 -2.03 11.57
C ILE A 60 -8.97 -3.26 11.79
N GLY A 61 -9.00 -3.83 13.01
CA GLY A 61 -8.23 -5.04 13.33
C GLY A 61 -8.59 -6.22 12.42
N TYR A 62 -9.89 -6.45 12.19
CA TYR A 62 -10.38 -7.50 11.29
C TYR A 62 -9.86 -7.33 9.86
N TYR A 63 -9.99 -6.14 9.26
CA TYR A 63 -9.53 -5.94 7.88
C TYR A 63 -8.02 -6.05 7.75
N GLY A 64 -7.26 -5.55 8.72
CA GLY A 64 -5.80 -5.71 8.75
C GLY A 64 -5.41 -7.19 8.81
N LEU A 65 -6.00 -7.95 9.75
CA LEU A 65 -5.73 -9.37 9.90
C LEU A 65 -6.14 -10.17 8.66
N LYS A 66 -7.33 -9.88 8.09
CA LYS A 66 -7.81 -10.51 6.87
C LYS A 66 -6.84 -10.28 5.71
N SER A 67 -6.39 -9.06 5.49
CA SER A 67 -5.43 -8.74 4.42
C SER A 67 -4.09 -9.41 4.65
N ARG A 68 -3.60 -9.48 5.89
CA ARG A 68 -2.37 -10.19 6.24
C ARG A 68 -2.46 -11.69 5.94
N LEU A 69 -3.55 -12.33 6.35
CA LEU A 69 -3.79 -13.75 6.07
C LEU A 69 -3.91 -13.99 4.56
N SER A 70 -4.61 -13.12 3.84
CA SER A 70 -4.72 -13.19 2.38
C SER A 70 -3.36 -13.05 1.69
N VAL A 71 -2.55 -12.06 2.07
CA VAL A 71 -1.19 -11.88 1.54
C VAL A 71 -0.31 -13.09 1.86
N ARG A 72 -0.46 -13.70 3.04
CA ARG A 72 0.26 -14.92 3.40
C ARG A 72 -0.14 -16.09 2.50
N GLY A 73 -1.44 -16.34 2.34
CA GLY A 73 -1.95 -17.40 1.46
C GLY A 73 -1.47 -17.23 0.02
N LYS A 74 -1.57 -16.01 -0.53
CA LYS A 74 -1.04 -15.68 -1.87
C LYS A 74 0.47 -15.95 -1.99
N LYS A 75 1.25 -15.64 -0.96
CA LYS A 75 2.70 -15.94 -0.95
C LYS A 75 3.00 -17.44 -0.95
N GLU A 76 2.20 -18.21 -0.23
CA GLU A 76 2.28 -19.68 -0.20
C GLU A 76 1.93 -20.23 -1.58
N GLU A 77 0.81 -19.80 -2.19
CA GLU A 77 0.41 -20.18 -3.56
C GLU A 77 1.47 -19.82 -4.61
N LEU A 78 2.09 -18.65 -4.51
CA LEU A 78 3.23 -18.26 -5.35
C LEU A 78 4.47 -19.15 -5.19
N ASN A 79 4.70 -19.72 -4.01
CA ASN A 79 5.81 -20.66 -3.83
C ASN A 79 5.52 -21.99 -4.50
N ASP A 80 4.25 -22.40 -4.49
CA ASP A 80 3.80 -23.65 -5.10
C ASP A 80 3.69 -23.51 -6.64
N ASN A 81 3.36 -22.30 -7.14
CA ASN A 81 3.16 -22.00 -8.56
C ASN A 81 3.96 -20.78 -9.04
N PRO A 82 5.31 -20.82 -9.05
CA PRO A 82 6.14 -19.65 -9.36
C PRO A 82 5.99 -19.11 -10.79
N GLY A 83 5.49 -19.93 -11.73
CA GLY A 83 5.35 -19.57 -13.15
C GLY A 83 4.07 -18.81 -13.51
N GLU A 84 3.08 -18.74 -12.61
CA GLU A 84 1.78 -18.12 -12.91
C GLU A 84 1.77 -16.60 -12.70
N TYR A 85 2.84 -16.05 -12.10
CA TYR A 85 2.87 -14.67 -11.64
C TYR A 85 4.08 -13.90 -12.17
N TYR A 86 3.90 -13.30 -13.36
CA TYR A 86 4.95 -12.69 -14.18
C TYR A 86 5.96 -11.82 -13.41
N PHE A 87 5.52 -10.92 -12.51
CA PHE A 87 6.46 -10.02 -11.82
C PHE A 87 6.91 -10.49 -10.43
N ALA A 88 6.53 -11.69 -10.00
CA ALA A 88 6.73 -12.15 -8.62
C ALA A 88 8.21 -12.17 -8.22
N GLU A 89 9.10 -12.54 -9.13
CA GLU A 89 10.54 -12.72 -8.88
C GLU A 89 11.44 -11.66 -9.52
N SER A 90 10.84 -10.56 -10.01
CA SER A 90 11.60 -9.44 -10.55
C SER A 90 12.61 -8.90 -9.53
N GLY A 91 13.87 -8.75 -9.93
CA GLY A 91 14.95 -8.17 -9.11
C GLY A 91 14.99 -6.65 -9.18
N GLU A 92 14.45 -6.10 -10.26
CA GLU A 92 14.47 -4.67 -10.59
C GLU A 92 13.17 -4.28 -11.30
N VAL A 93 12.77 -3.02 -11.12
CA VAL A 93 11.66 -2.40 -11.84
C VAL A 93 12.21 -1.20 -12.60
N VAL A 94 11.96 -1.16 -13.91
CA VAL A 94 12.37 -0.07 -14.79
C VAL A 94 11.12 0.65 -15.29
N ILE A 95 11.04 1.95 -15.07
CA ILE A 95 9.97 2.82 -15.55
C ILE A 95 10.47 3.50 -16.82
N SER A 96 10.22 2.89 -17.98
CA SER A 96 10.65 3.43 -19.28
C SER A 96 9.75 4.56 -19.77
N HIS A 97 8.51 4.63 -19.27
CA HIS A 97 7.57 5.70 -19.57
C HIS A 97 7.88 7.00 -18.81
N ARG A 98 8.86 7.77 -19.32
CA ARG A 98 9.37 9.00 -18.66
C ARG A 98 8.30 10.05 -18.40
N GLU A 99 7.50 10.38 -19.42
CA GLU A 99 6.43 11.39 -19.31
C GLU A 99 5.41 11.01 -18.23
N GLY A 100 5.04 9.72 -18.17
CA GLY A 100 4.18 9.21 -17.11
C GLY A 100 4.79 9.31 -15.73
N LEU A 101 6.08 8.98 -15.58
CA LEU A 101 6.79 9.11 -14.30
C LEU A 101 6.85 10.58 -13.84
N GLU A 102 7.20 11.49 -14.73
CA GLU A 102 7.25 12.93 -14.46
C GLU A 102 5.88 13.45 -14.02
N MET A 103 4.82 13.10 -14.75
CA MET A 103 3.44 13.41 -14.37
C MET A 103 3.08 12.89 -12.97
N LEU A 104 3.43 11.65 -12.64
CA LEU A 104 3.15 11.09 -11.31
C LEU A 104 3.87 11.89 -10.22
N LEU A 105 5.16 12.21 -10.42
CA LEU A 105 5.97 12.94 -9.45
C LEU A 105 5.54 14.40 -9.31
N GLU A 106 5.15 15.07 -10.40
CA GLU A 106 4.61 16.42 -10.40
C GLU A 106 3.30 16.48 -9.59
N LYS A 107 2.30 15.65 -9.95
CA LYS A 107 1.02 15.59 -9.21
C LYS A 107 1.20 15.18 -7.75
N THR A 108 2.23 14.37 -7.46
CA THR A 108 2.62 14.05 -6.07
C THR A 108 3.12 15.30 -5.36
N SER A 109 4.02 16.07 -5.99
CA SER A 109 4.57 17.31 -5.44
C SER A 109 3.52 18.39 -5.20
N GLU A 110 2.47 18.48 -6.04
CA GLU A 110 1.34 19.41 -5.89
C GLU A 110 0.53 19.19 -4.59
N ARG A 111 0.72 18.06 -3.89
CA ARG A 111 -0.02 17.70 -2.68
C ARG A 111 -1.53 17.77 -2.87
N LYS A 112 -2.05 17.12 -3.92
CA LYS A 112 -3.50 16.96 -4.08
C LYS A 112 -4.10 16.43 -2.76
N TRP A 113 -5.19 17.05 -2.32
CA TRP A 113 -5.78 16.87 -0.98
C TRP A 113 -6.36 15.47 -0.71
N GLY A 114 -6.28 14.55 -1.66
CA GLY A 114 -6.82 13.20 -1.54
C GLY A 114 -5.90 12.14 -2.13
N GLU A 115 -6.09 10.91 -1.66
CA GLU A 115 -5.55 9.72 -2.29
C GLU A 115 -6.11 9.58 -3.70
N TRP A 116 -5.22 9.26 -4.64
CA TRP A 116 -5.57 8.94 -6.02
C TRP A 116 -4.68 7.80 -6.50
N GLY A 117 -4.94 7.32 -7.70
CA GLY A 117 -4.13 6.30 -8.34
C GLY A 117 -4.42 6.29 -9.83
N THR A 118 -3.72 5.43 -10.57
CA THR A 118 -4.00 5.15 -11.98
C THR A 118 -3.60 3.71 -12.28
N VAL A 119 -3.73 3.27 -13.52
CA VAL A 119 -3.28 1.96 -14.00
C VAL A 119 -2.02 2.10 -14.84
N LEU A 120 -1.29 0.99 -14.97
CA LEU A 120 -0.06 0.93 -15.73
C LEU A 120 0.04 -0.38 -16.52
N ASN A 121 0.82 -0.32 -17.59
CA ASN A 121 1.18 -1.44 -18.43
C ASN A 121 2.64 -1.79 -18.21
N ALA A 122 2.89 -3.09 -18.05
CA ALA A 122 4.21 -3.61 -17.77
C ALA A 122 4.42 -4.94 -18.48
N HIS A 123 5.66 -5.23 -18.84
CA HIS A 123 6.07 -6.55 -19.30
C HIS A 123 7.33 -7.01 -18.59
N GLU A 124 7.61 -8.31 -18.64
CA GLU A 124 8.82 -8.87 -18.08
C GLU A 124 9.93 -8.88 -19.13
N GLU A 125 11.11 -8.38 -18.75
CA GLU A 125 12.33 -8.46 -19.56
C GLU A 125 13.45 -9.11 -18.72
N GLY A 126 13.62 -10.42 -18.87
CA GLY A 126 14.57 -11.19 -18.08
C GLY A 126 14.15 -11.27 -16.61
N LYS A 127 14.86 -10.57 -15.71
CA LYS A 127 14.50 -10.46 -14.28
C LYS A 127 13.99 -9.07 -13.90
N LYS A 128 13.50 -8.31 -14.88
CA LYS A 128 13.05 -6.93 -14.71
C LYS A 128 11.57 -6.83 -15.03
N ALA A 129 10.84 -6.10 -14.20
CA ALA A 129 9.52 -5.60 -14.58
C ALA A 129 9.69 -4.24 -15.26
N VAL A 130 9.28 -4.12 -16.52
CA VAL A 130 9.41 -2.90 -17.31
C VAL A 130 8.05 -2.23 -17.45
N ILE A 131 7.87 -1.11 -16.75
CA ILE A 131 6.67 -0.28 -16.84
C ILE A 131 6.82 0.67 -18.02
N HIS A 132 6.08 0.39 -19.09
CA HIS A 132 6.17 1.11 -20.37
C HIS A 132 4.95 1.98 -20.68
N GLY A 133 3.90 1.90 -19.87
CA GLY A 133 2.73 2.77 -19.99
C GLY A 133 2.20 3.13 -18.61
N ILE A 134 1.91 4.41 -18.39
CA ILE A 134 1.22 4.91 -17.19
C ILE A 134 0.08 5.77 -17.70
N THR A 135 -1.15 5.33 -17.46
CA THR A 135 -2.33 6.05 -17.92
C THR A 135 -2.47 7.36 -17.16
N ALA A 136 -2.74 8.47 -17.87
CA ALA A 136 -3.02 9.74 -17.22
C ALA A 136 -4.23 9.62 -16.29
N PRO A 137 -4.22 10.20 -15.08
CA PRO A 137 -5.34 10.11 -14.15
C PRO A 137 -6.67 10.56 -14.75
N GLU A 138 -6.65 11.59 -15.58
CA GLU A 138 -7.84 12.11 -16.26
C GLU A 138 -8.43 11.08 -17.25
N GLU A 139 -7.57 10.33 -17.94
CA GLU A 139 -7.99 9.27 -18.85
C GLU A 139 -8.50 8.04 -18.09
N ALA A 140 -7.79 7.63 -17.03
CA ALA A 140 -8.24 6.55 -16.18
C ALA A 140 -9.55 6.90 -15.44
N GLU A 141 -9.79 8.17 -15.10
CA GLU A 141 -11.09 8.64 -14.59
C GLU A 141 -12.19 8.54 -15.67
N ARG A 142 -11.92 8.99 -16.90
CA ARG A 142 -12.85 8.86 -18.04
C ARG A 142 -13.22 7.40 -18.33
N LEU A 143 -12.25 6.48 -18.23
CA LEU A 143 -12.46 5.05 -18.38
C LEU A 143 -13.17 4.41 -17.17
N GLY A 144 -13.45 5.19 -16.11
CA GLY A 144 -14.11 4.73 -14.89
C GLY A 144 -13.23 3.84 -14.00
N ILE A 145 -11.92 3.85 -14.24
CA ILE A 145 -10.87 3.09 -13.53
C ILE A 145 -10.56 3.77 -12.18
N ILE A 146 -10.68 5.10 -12.11
CA ILE A 146 -10.47 5.88 -10.88
C ILE A 146 -11.80 6.48 -10.42
N ARG A 147 -12.54 5.75 -9.59
CA ARG A 147 -13.52 6.31 -8.64
C ARG A 147 -12.89 6.29 -7.25
N LYS A 148 -13.32 7.19 -6.36
CA LYS A 148 -12.74 7.57 -5.05
C LYS A 148 -12.39 6.43 -4.04
N LYS A 149 -12.44 5.14 -4.40
CA LYS A 149 -11.88 4.00 -3.65
C LYS A 149 -11.34 2.94 -4.63
N LEU A 150 -10.02 2.90 -4.82
CA LEU A 150 -9.30 1.94 -5.70
C LEU A 150 -9.75 0.48 -5.50
N THR A 151 -10.08 0.11 -4.26
CA THR A 151 -10.50 -1.26 -3.90
C THR A 151 -11.81 -1.74 -4.54
N ARG A 152 -12.64 -0.85 -5.11
CA ARG A 152 -13.93 -1.23 -5.72
C ARG A 152 -13.86 -1.51 -7.22
N ILE A 153 -12.74 -1.19 -7.87
CA ILE A 153 -12.68 -1.08 -9.33
C ILE A 153 -11.78 -2.17 -9.94
N ILE A 154 -10.87 -2.70 -9.12
CA ILE A 154 -9.99 -3.81 -9.44
C ILE A 154 -10.72 -4.97 -10.18
N PRO A 155 -11.87 -5.50 -9.72
CA PRO A 155 -12.53 -6.62 -10.40
C PRO A 155 -13.04 -6.29 -11.81
N LYS A 156 -13.37 -5.01 -12.08
CA LYS A 156 -13.84 -4.54 -13.39
C LYS A 156 -12.66 -4.30 -14.33
N ILE A 157 -11.52 -3.84 -13.81
CA ILE A 157 -10.31 -3.61 -14.59
C ILE A 157 -9.71 -4.96 -15.03
N THR A 158 -9.58 -5.93 -14.11
CA THR A 158 -8.96 -7.23 -14.37
C THR A 158 -9.75 -8.13 -15.32
N SER A 159 -11.03 -7.83 -15.59
CA SER A 159 -11.90 -8.66 -16.43
C SER A 159 -12.11 -8.12 -17.84
N THR A 160 -11.70 -6.88 -18.13
CA THR A 160 -12.02 -6.22 -19.42
C THR A 160 -10.85 -5.48 -20.06
N MET A 161 -9.72 -5.31 -19.37
CA MET A 161 -8.61 -4.48 -19.84
C MET A 161 -7.25 -5.12 -19.54
N ASP A 162 -6.34 -5.04 -20.50
CA ASP A 162 -4.97 -5.53 -20.38
C ASP A 162 -4.13 -4.51 -19.59
N PHE A 163 -4.21 -4.58 -18.26
CA PHE A 163 -3.32 -3.85 -17.36
C PHE A 163 -2.57 -4.82 -16.45
N ASP A 164 -1.35 -4.43 -16.11
CA ASP A 164 -0.37 -5.28 -15.43
C ASP A 164 0.09 -4.67 -14.10
N GLY A 165 -0.59 -3.62 -13.68
CA GLY A 165 -0.28 -2.91 -12.46
C GLY A 165 -1.16 -1.71 -12.14
N LEU A 166 -0.93 -1.19 -10.94
CA LEU A 166 -1.59 0.01 -10.43
C LEU A 166 -0.57 0.99 -9.90
N HIS A 167 -0.91 2.26 -9.96
CA HIS A 167 -0.29 3.31 -9.19
C HIS A 167 -1.23 3.77 -8.09
N HIS A 168 -0.68 4.08 -6.93
CA HIS A 168 -1.38 4.74 -5.83
C HIS A 168 -0.55 5.91 -5.27
N TYR A 169 -1.21 6.96 -4.79
CA TYR A 169 -0.59 8.11 -4.14
C TYR A 169 -1.04 8.24 -2.68
N HIS A 170 -0.08 8.33 -1.76
CA HIS A 170 -0.32 8.62 -0.34
C HIS A 170 0.02 10.09 0.00
N PRO A 171 -0.97 10.96 0.24
CA PRO A 171 -0.74 12.37 0.55
C PRO A 171 -0.09 12.62 1.93
N TRP A 172 -0.31 11.73 2.91
CA TRP A 172 -0.01 12.02 4.33
C TRP A 172 1.09 11.14 4.94
N CYS A 173 1.48 10.06 4.28
CA CYS A 173 2.27 9.00 4.90
C CYS A 173 3.78 9.26 4.88
N GLY A 174 4.29 10.06 3.96
CA GLY A 174 5.73 10.36 3.83
C GLY A 174 6.62 9.14 3.93
N SER A 175 7.68 9.17 4.75
CA SER A 175 8.63 8.05 4.86
C SER A 175 8.04 6.75 5.42
N SER A 176 6.83 6.79 6.00
CA SER A 176 6.14 5.56 6.39
C SER A 176 5.71 4.70 5.19
N SER A 177 5.52 5.32 4.01
CA SER A 177 5.10 4.66 2.77
C SER A 177 6.10 3.62 2.25
N TYR A 178 7.38 3.69 2.64
CA TYR A 178 8.34 2.62 2.31
C TYR A 178 8.00 1.28 2.98
N SER A 179 7.17 1.29 4.02
CA SER A 179 6.61 0.09 4.63
C SER A 179 5.24 -0.21 4.05
N ILE A 180 5.22 -0.86 2.88
CA ILE A 180 3.96 -1.26 2.21
C ILE A 180 3.15 -2.18 3.13
N ASN A 181 1.96 -1.73 3.49
CA ASN A 181 1.07 -2.45 4.40
C ASN A 181 0.45 -3.68 3.68
N PRO A 182 -0.08 -4.67 4.42
CA PRO A 182 -0.75 -5.82 3.80
C PRO A 182 -1.99 -5.46 2.96
N LEU A 183 -2.68 -4.35 3.25
CA LEU A 183 -3.85 -3.90 2.49
C LEU A 183 -3.46 -3.51 1.05
N ASP A 184 -2.39 -2.73 0.91
CA ASP A 184 -1.80 -2.30 -0.35
C ASP A 184 -1.18 -3.47 -1.10
N ARG A 185 -0.60 -4.46 -0.40
CA ARG A 185 -0.11 -5.69 -1.05
C ARG A 185 -1.22 -6.59 -1.55
N ASN A 186 -2.44 -6.43 -1.05
CA ASN A 186 -3.59 -7.24 -1.44
C ASN A 186 -4.27 -6.74 -2.73
N LEU A 187 -3.49 -6.15 -3.63
CA LEU A 187 -3.87 -5.81 -5.01
C LEU A 187 -3.88 -7.08 -5.90
N PRO A 188 -4.32 -6.99 -7.17
CA PRO A 188 -4.34 -8.13 -8.08
C PRO A 188 -3.02 -8.88 -8.09
N GLU A 189 -3.16 -10.19 -8.14
CA GLU A 189 -2.00 -11.07 -8.10
C GLU A 189 -1.21 -10.96 -9.40
N GLY A 190 0.11 -11.16 -9.33
CA GLY A 190 0.99 -11.07 -10.48
C GLY A 190 1.31 -9.65 -10.95
N TRP A 191 0.65 -8.62 -10.43
CA TRP A 191 0.85 -7.23 -10.84
C TRP A 191 2.08 -6.56 -10.19
N ILE A 192 2.67 -5.60 -10.91
CA ILE A 192 3.68 -4.68 -10.38
C ILE A 192 3.03 -3.33 -10.07
N ASN A 193 3.15 -2.85 -8.83
CA ASN A 193 2.46 -1.64 -8.41
C ASN A 193 3.46 -0.52 -8.11
N LEU A 194 3.06 0.71 -8.38
CA LEU A 194 3.77 1.92 -7.99
C LEU A 194 3.06 2.60 -6.81
N LEU A 195 3.85 3.18 -5.91
CA LEU A 195 3.37 4.07 -4.87
C LEU A 195 4.16 5.38 -4.92
N THR A 196 3.46 6.51 -4.99
CA THR A 196 4.08 7.83 -4.85
C THR A 196 3.63 8.52 -3.56
N PHE A 197 4.50 9.37 -3.02
CA PHE A 197 4.27 10.10 -1.77
C PHE A 197 5.32 11.20 -1.60
N ASN A 198 5.12 12.14 -0.68
CA ASN A 198 6.10 13.20 -0.41
C ASN A 198 6.94 12.92 0.82
N THR A 199 8.27 13.02 0.72
CA THR A 199 9.18 13.01 1.88
C THR A 199 9.93 14.33 1.98
N GLY A 200 9.78 15.05 3.09
CA GLY A 200 10.48 16.33 3.30
C GLY A 200 10.26 17.34 2.17
N GLY A 201 9.10 17.33 1.52
CA GLY A 201 8.77 18.20 0.38
C GLY A 201 9.26 17.73 -0.98
N ARG A 202 9.88 16.54 -1.09
CA ARG A 202 10.27 15.93 -2.37
C ARG A 202 9.33 14.76 -2.70
N PRO A 203 8.81 14.66 -3.93
CA PRO A 203 8.02 13.50 -4.34
C PRO A 203 8.93 12.27 -4.44
N GLU A 204 8.49 11.13 -3.96
CA GLU A 204 9.17 9.85 -4.04
C GLU A 204 8.28 8.87 -4.81
N VAL A 205 8.92 7.85 -5.39
CA VAL A 205 8.23 6.70 -5.98
C VAL A 205 8.93 5.43 -5.53
N ILE A 206 8.13 4.42 -5.23
CA ILE A 206 8.59 3.05 -5.00
C ILE A 206 7.72 2.11 -5.80
N ALA A 207 8.23 0.91 -6.06
CA ALA A 207 7.43 -0.17 -6.59
C ALA A 207 7.26 -1.27 -5.55
N TYR A 208 6.25 -2.10 -5.74
CA TYR A 208 6.03 -3.27 -4.91
C TYR A 208 5.16 -4.29 -5.65
N ASN A 209 5.38 -5.55 -5.31
CA ASN A 209 4.45 -6.63 -5.60
C ASN A 209 4.04 -7.26 -4.26
N ILE A 210 3.41 -8.42 -4.31
CA ILE A 210 3.00 -9.17 -3.12
C ILE A 210 4.18 -9.57 -2.21
N ARG A 211 5.38 -9.79 -2.76
CA ARG A 211 6.58 -10.28 -2.04
C ARG A 211 7.52 -9.17 -1.61
N TYR A 212 7.81 -8.24 -2.51
CA TYR A 212 8.96 -7.37 -2.46
C TYR A 212 8.57 -5.90 -2.53
N THR A 213 9.50 -5.05 -2.10
CA THR A 213 9.45 -3.60 -2.25
C THR A 213 10.72 -3.17 -2.97
N TYR A 214 10.59 -2.19 -3.85
CA TYR A 214 11.65 -1.67 -4.69
C TYR A 214 11.77 -0.18 -4.45
N ILE A 215 12.99 0.30 -4.23
CA ILE A 215 13.28 1.72 -4.00
C ILE A 215 14.22 2.25 -5.09
N PRO A 216 14.27 3.56 -5.32
CA PRO A 216 15.19 4.12 -6.30
C PRO A 216 16.64 3.68 -6.05
N ALA A 217 17.31 3.22 -7.11
CA ALA A 217 18.72 2.84 -7.06
C ALA A 217 19.61 4.06 -6.75
N ASN A 218 19.19 5.24 -7.22
CA ASN A 218 19.73 6.54 -6.92
C ASN A 218 18.58 7.49 -6.56
N LYS A 219 18.83 8.48 -5.71
CA LYS A 219 17.85 9.51 -5.32
C LYS A 219 17.44 10.43 -6.46
N ASP A 220 18.37 10.69 -7.37
CA ASP A 220 18.16 11.63 -8.47
C ASP A 220 17.45 10.97 -9.65
N ASP A 221 17.62 9.65 -9.82
CA ASP A 221 16.99 8.86 -10.87
C ASP A 221 15.98 7.87 -10.28
N LYS A 222 14.70 8.21 -10.48
CA LYS A 222 13.54 7.43 -10.02
C LYS A 222 12.99 6.47 -11.07
N SER A 223 13.62 6.40 -12.25
CA SER A 223 13.22 5.47 -13.31
C SER A 223 13.67 4.04 -13.04
N ARG A 224 14.69 3.86 -12.20
CA ARG A 224 15.26 2.55 -11.88
C ARG A 224 15.11 2.21 -10.41
N LEU A 225 14.29 1.21 -10.10
CA LEU A 225 13.99 0.78 -8.74
C LEU A 225 14.53 -0.62 -8.49
N VAL A 226 15.28 -0.79 -7.41
CA VAL A 226 15.91 -2.06 -7.04
C VAL A 226 15.24 -2.67 -5.82
N ARG A 227 15.12 -4.00 -5.80
CA ARG A 227 14.56 -4.73 -4.66
C ARG A 227 15.32 -4.36 -3.39
N ALA A 228 14.58 -4.02 -2.35
CA ALA A 228 15.13 -3.57 -1.09
C ALA A 228 14.65 -4.41 0.09
N THR A 229 15.60 -4.80 0.93
CA THR A 229 15.30 -5.31 2.28
C THR A 229 15.02 -4.13 3.21
N PRO A 230 14.45 -4.38 4.41
CA PRO A 230 14.29 -3.32 5.39
C PRO A 230 15.60 -2.59 5.76
N ALA A 231 16.73 -3.31 5.78
CA ALA A 231 18.05 -2.70 5.98
C ALA A 231 18.45 -1.80 4.79
N GLY A 232 18.15 -2.24 3.56
CA GLY A 232 18.37 -1.43 2.34
C GLY A 232 17.56 -0.13 2.35
N ILE A 233 16.27 -0.19 2.72
CA ILE A 233 15.42 0.99 2.87
C ILE A 233 15.98 1.94 3.94
N MET A 234 16.42 1.41 5.09
CA MET A 234 17.05 2.23 6.13
C MET A 234 18.30 2.96 5.64
N LYS A 235 19.14 2.30 4.82
CA LYS A 235 20.33 2.90 4.22
C LYS A 235 19.95 4.00 3.23
N TYR A 236 18.94 3.77 2.38
CA TYR A 236 18.44 4.78 1.44
C TYR A 236 17.90 6.03 2.17
N LEU A 237 17.13 5.84 3.25
CA LEU A 237 16.60 6.93 4.06
C LEU A 237 17.66 7.68 4.89
N ALA A 238 18.86 7.11 5.05
CA ALA A 238 19.96 7.73 5.79
C ALA A 238 20.67 8.83 5.00
N GLN A 239 20.75 8.64 3.68
CA GLN A 239 21.33 9.59 2.73
C GLN A 239 20.54 10.89 2.75
#